data_AF-T1B796-F1
#
_entry.id   AF-T1B796-F1
#
_cell.length_a   1.000
_cell.length_b   1.000
_cell.length_c   1.000
_cell.angle_alpha   90.00
_cell.angle_beta   90.00
_cell.angle_gamma   90.00
#
_symmetry.space_group_name_H-M   'P 1'
#
loop_
_entity.id
_entity.type
_entity.pdbx_description
1 polymer ?
#
loop_
_entity_poly.entity_id
_entity_poly.type
_entity_poly.pdbx_seq_one_letter_code
_entity_poly.pdbx_strand_id
1 'polypeptide(L)'
;LRCRVLMLSYNDEAWVTREELEDMCSHHELVETLAFDSKRYVGAQIGIYNPEGKKVGKVSHLSNLEYVVVAGSQRDVARTTRAYAGRTYPRVGDAQLFDI
;
A
#
# COMPACT_ATOMS: atom_id res chain seq x y z
N LEU A 1 -11.76 16.80 4.42
CA LEU A 1 -10.83 17.96 4.34
C LEU A 1 -11.30 18.88 3.22
N ARG A 2 -11.01 20.18 3.24
CA ARG A 2 -11.26 21.06 2.07
C ARG A 2 -10.01 21.16 1.22
N CYS A 3 -9.87 20.28 0.25
CA CYS A 3 -8.74 20.21 -0.68
C CYS A 3 -9.22 19.83 -2.08
N ARG A 4 -8.46 20.24 -3.09
CA ARG A 4 -8.74 19.88 -4.49
C ARG A 4 -8.42 18.41 -4.78
N VAL A 5 -7.29 17.94 -4.24
CA VAL A 5 -6.85 16.55 -4.30
C VAL A 5 -6.36 16.17 -2.91
N LEU A 6 -6.82 15.03 -2.41
CA LEU A 6 -6.30 14.35 -1.25
C LEU A 6 -5.39 13.22 -1.74
N MET A 7 -4.22 13.06 -1.11
CA MET A 7 -3.32 11.94 -1.37
C MET A 7 -2.91 11.33 -0.03
N LEU A 8 -3.07 10.02 0.11
CA LEU A 8 -2.66 9.24 1.28
C LEU A 8 -1.66 8.18 0.84
N SER A 9 -0.59 8.01 1.61
CA SER A 9 0.37 6.91 1.45
C SER A 9 0.22 5.98 2.66
N TYR A 10 0.06 4.69 2.40
CA TYR A 10 -0.23 3.70 3.43
C TYR A 10 0.29 2.32 2.99
N ASN A 11 0.92 1.55 3.89
CA ASN A 11 1.37 0.20 3.56
C ASN A 11 0.35 -0.86 4.00
N ASP A 12 0.47 -2.06 3.44
CA ASP A 12 -0.40 -3.21 3.72
C ASP A 12 -0.23 -3.84 5.12
N GLU A 13 0.81 -3.46 5.86
CA GLU A 13 1.04 -3.96 7.22
C GLU A 13 0.49 -3.06 8.32
N ALA A 14 -0.04 -1.90 7.97
CA ALA A 14 -0.64 -0.99 8.93
C ALA A 14 -2.08 -1.42 9.28
N TRP A 15 -2.70 -0.70 10.22
CA TRP A 15 -3.90 -1.17 10.92
C TRP A 15 -5.22 -1.01 10.14
N VAL A 16 -5.26 -0.20 9.07
CA VAL A 16 -6.45 0.00 8.21
C VAL A 16 -6.27 -0.79 6.91
N THR A 17 -7.30 -1.51 6.50
CA THR A 17 -7.32 -2.18 5.19
C THR A 17 -7.38 -1.18 4.04
N ARG A 18 -7.09 -1.65 2.83
CA ARG A 18 -7.36 -0.88 1.60
C ARG A 18 -8.78 -0.32 1.60
N GLU A 19 -9.73 -1.23 1.79
CA GLU A 19 -11.15 -0.99 1.52
C GLU A 19 -11.65 0.08 2.48
N GLU A 20 -11.20 0.04 3.73
CA GLU A 20 -11.46 1.07 4.74
C GLU A 20 -10.80 2.41 4.38
N LEU A 21 -9.58 2.44 3.83
CA LEU A 21 -8.97 3.70 3.35
C LEU A 21 -9.75 4.32 2.20
N GLU A 22 -10.21 3.49 1.25
CA GLU A 22 -11.05 3.92 0.14
C GLU A 22 -12.39 4.47 0.64
N ASP A 23 -13.00 3.80 1.62
CA ASP A 23 -14.24 4.23 2.28
C ASP A 23 -14.08 5.56 3.03
N MET A 24 -12.98 5.76 3.76
CA MET A 24 -12.65 7.03 4.41
C MET A 24 -12.55 8.20 3.41
N CYS A 25 -12.21 7.91 2.15
CA CYS A 25 -12.07 8.89 1.07
C CYS A 25 -13.33 9.02 0.19
N SER A 26 -14.36 8.22 0.41
CA SER A 26 -15.55 8.08 -0.45
C SER A 26 -16.39 9.36 -0.60
N HIS A 27 -16.18 10.36 0.25
CA HIS A 27 -16.83 11.67 0.16
C HIS A 27 -16.33 12.52 -1.04
N HIS A 28 -15.28 12.08 -1.74
CA HIS A 28 -14.83 12.67 -3.00
C HIS A 28 -15.51 12.02 -4.20
N GLU A 29 -15.59 12.75 -5.33
CA GLU A 29 -16.23 12.27 -6.57
C GLU A 29 -15.57 10.99 -7.13
N LEU A 30 -14.23 10.92 -7.08
CA LEU A 30 -13.49 9.74 -7.46
C LEU A 30 -12.40 9.46 -6.44
N VAL A 31 -12.20 8.18 -6.14
CA VAL A 31 -11.09 7.64 -5.38
C VAL A 31 -10.41 6.60 -6.26
N GLU A 32 -9.10 6.76 -6.49
CA GLU A 32 -8.27 5.74 -7.13
C GLU A 32 -7.13 5.37 -6.20
N THR A 33 -6.80 4.08 -6.16
CA THR A 33 -5.68 3.58 -5.38
C THR A 33 -4.64 2.94 -6.29
N LEU A 34 -3.42 3.44 -6.18
CA LEU A 34 -2.23 2.90 -6.82
C LEU A 34 -1.53 1.95 -5.85
N ALA A 35 -0.98 0.85 -6.34
CA ALA A 35 -0.24 -0.13 -5.53
C ALA A 35 1.17 -0.33 -6.08
N PHE A 36 2.16 -0.29 -5.20
CA PHE A 36 3.58 -0.38 -5.51
C PHE A 36 4.26 -1.42 -4.62
N ASP A 37 4.91 -2.40 -5.24
CA ASP A 37 5.78 -3.32 -4.51
C ASP A 37 7.05 -2.60 -4.07
N SER A 38 7.35 -2.61 -2.77
CA SER A 38 8.48 -1.92 -2.16
C SER A 38 9.32 -2.88 -1.34
N LYS A 39 10.65 -2.77 -1.44
CA LYS A 39 11.56 -3.59 -0.61
C LYS A 39 11.43 -3.15 0.85
N ARG A 40 11.19 -4.11 1.73
CA ARG A 40 11.05 -3.84 3.17
C ARG A 40 12.35 -3.33 3.77
N TYR A 41 12.24 -2.39 4.72
CA TYR A 41 13.38 -1.89 5.49
C TYR A 41 14.11 -3.04 6.20
N VAL A 42 15.44 -2.90 6.34
CA VAL A 42 16.36 -3.92 6.89
C VAL A 42 15.98 -4.39 8.31
N GLY A 43 15.08 -3.69 9.00
CA GLY A 43 14.51 -4.08 10.29
C GLY A 43 13.95 -5.50 10.34
N ALA A 44 13.34 -6.02 9.26
CA ALA A 44 12.90 -7.42 9.20
C ALA A 44 14.06 -8.43 9.15
N GLN A 45 15.25 -8.00 8.71
CA GLN A 45 16.48 -8.80 8.72
C GLN A 45 17.26 -8.64 10.03
N ILE A 46 17.11 -7.50 10.71
CA ILE A 46 17.77 -7.21 11.99
C ILE A 46 16.97 -7.80 13.16
N GLY A 47 15.63 -7.73 13.12
CA GLY A 47 14.73 -8.19 14.19
C GLY A 47 14.70 -9.69 14.42
N ILE A 48 15.39 -10.48 13.59
CA ILE A 48 15.58 -11.92 13.81
C ILE A 48 16.79 -12.21 14.69
N TYR A 49 17.56 -11.21 15.12
CA TYR A 49 18.73 -11.38 15.97
C TYR A 49 18.48 -10.81 17.38
N ASN A 50 18.90 -11.54 18.41
CA ASN A 50 18.88 -11.04 19.79
C ASN A 50 20.07 -10.09 20.06
N PRO A 51 20.13 -9.41 21.22
CA PRO A 51 21.26 -8.51 21.56
C PRO A 51 22.64 -9.19 21.58
N GLU A 52 22.72 -10.52 21.65
CA GLU A 52 23.95 -11.30 21.57
C GLU A 52 24.36 -11.64 20.12
N GLY A 53 23.59 -11.20 19.12
CA GLY A 53 23.81 -11.50 17.71
C GLY A 53 23.40 -12.91 17.28
N LYS A 54 22.65 -13.65 18.10
CA LYS A 54 22.12 -14.97 17.74
C LYS A 54 20.80 -14.85 17.00
N LYS A 55 20.65 -15.64 15.93
CA LYS A 55 19.41 -15.74 15.17
C LYS A 55 18.32 -16.41 16.01
N VAL A 56 17.27 -15.68 16.33
CA VAL A 56 16.11 -16.09 17.12
C VAL A 56 14.79 -16.05 16.33
N GLY A 57 14.82 -15.62 15.07
CA GLY A 57 13.64 -15.58 14.19
C GLY A 57 13.93 -16.03 12.75
N LYS A 58 12.87 -16.09 11.92
CA LYS A 58 12.97 -16.26 10.47
C LYS A 58 12.69 -14.93 9.78
N VAL A 59 13.40 -14.66 8.68
CA VAL A 59 13.07 -13.53 7.81
C VAL A 59 11.69 -13.83 7.21
N SER A 60 10.69 -12.98 7.51
CA SER A 60 9.38 -13.01 6.85
C SER A 60 9.34 -11.98 5.71
N HIS A 61 8.15 -11.78 5.11
CA HIS A 61 7.88 -10.93 3.94
C HIS A 61 8.93 -9.85 3.68
N LEU A 62 9.68 -10.01 2.59
CA LEU A 62 10.80 -9.14 2.19
C LEU A 62 10.33 -7.90 1.42
N SER A 63 9.05 -7.82 1.12
CA SER A 63 8.43 -6.66 0.49
C SER A 63 7.18 -6.23 1.24
N ASN A 64 6.87 -4.93 1.12
CA ASN A 64 5.63 -4.31 1.54
C ASN A 64 4.90 -3.83 0.29
N LEU A 65 3.57 -3.91 0.31
CA LEU A 65 2.75 -3.30 -0.71
C LEU A 65 2.37 -1.90 -0.24
N GLU A 66 2.91 -0.89 -0.92
CA GLU A 66 2.65 0.52 -0.65
C GLU A 66 1.46 0.99 -1.49
N TYR A 67 0.44 1.50 -0.83
CA TYR A 67 -0.72 2.11 -1.44
C TYR A 67 -0.60 3.63 -1.50
N VAL A 68 -0.97 4.20 -2.64
CA VAL A 68 -1.22 5.64 -2.78
C VAL A 68 -2.67 5.83 -3.16
N VAL A 69 -3.48 6.31 -2.23
CA VAL A 69 -4.89 6.65 -2.47
C VAL A 69 -4.95 8.11 -2.93
N VAL A 70 -5.61 8.36 -4.05
CA VAL A 70 -5.81 9.69 -4.63
C VAL A 70 -7.31 9.95 -4.75
N ALA A 71 -7.79 11.00 -4.09
CA ALA A 71 -9.21 11.33 -4.06
C ALA A 71 -9.46 12.80 -4.44
N GLY A 72 -10.50 13.06 -5.22
CA GLY A 72 -10.81 14.41 -5.71
C GLY A 72 -11.89 14.39 -6.80
N SER A 73 -11.89 15.41 -7.66
CA SER A 73 -12.73 15.40 -8.86
C SER A 73 -12.25 14.35 -9.87
N GLN A 74 -13.14 13.80 -10.70
CA GLN A 74 -12.77 12.82 -11.73
C GLN A 74 -11.62 13.34 -12.62
N ARG A 75 -11.70 14.62 -13.02
CA ARG A 75 -10.67 15.29 -13.82
C ARG A 75 -9.32 15.37 -13.10
N ASP A 76 -9.32 15.65 -11.81
CA ASP A 76 -8.10 15.84 -11.04
C ASP A 76 -7.43 14.51 -10.69
N VAL A 77 -8.21 13.50 -10.31
CA VAL A 77 -7.71 12.15 -10.06
C VAL A 77 -7.13 11.58 -11.35
N ALA A 78 -7.89 11.58 -12.45
CA ALA A 78 -7.42 11.06 -13.74
C ALA A 78 -6.14 11.74 -14.22
N ARG A 79 -6.00 13.06 -14.03
CA ARG A 79 -4.75 13.77 -14.36
C ARG A 79 -3.58 13.31 -13.49
N THR A 80 -3.82 13.07 -12.21
CA THR A 80 -2.79 12.70 -11.22
C THR A 80 -2.32 11.26 -11.42
N THR A 81 -3.23 10.34 -11.71
CA THR A 81 -2.94 8.91 -11.82
C THR A 81 -2.58 8.46 -13.24
N ARG A 82 -2.79 9.30 -14.27
CA ARG A 82 -2.58 8.96 -15.69
C ARG A 82 -1.28 8.23 -16.00
N ALA A 83 -0.16 8.64 -15.39
CA ALA A 83 1.15 8.04 -15.66
C ALA A 83 1.27 6.58 -15.19
N TYR A 84 0.38 6.16 -14.30
CA TYR A 84 0.36 4.87 -13.63
C TYR A 84 -0.78 3.95 -14.11
N ALA A 85 -1.62 4.42 -15.03
CA ALA A 85 -2.70 3.64 -15.62
C ALA A 85 -2.17 2.33 -16.21
N GLY A 86 -2.67 1.19 -15.71
CA GLY A 86 -2.25 -0.16 -16.13
C GLY A 86 -0.81 -0.54 -15.74
N ARG A 87 -0.13 0.26 -14.91
CA ARG A 87 1.26 0.03 -14.48
C ARG A 87 1.40 -0.21 -12.98
N THR A 88 0.33 -0.05 -12.22
CA THR A 88 0.26 -0.45 -10.82
C THR A 88 -0.20 -1.89 -10.72
N TYR A 89 0.28 -2.60 -9.71
CA TYR A 89 -0.15 -3.99 -9.49
C TYR A 89 -1.67 -4.06 -9.31
N PRO A 90 -2.40 -4.89 -10.08
CA PRO A 90 -3.80 -5.17 -9.81
C PRO A 90 -3.90 -5.98 -8.51
N ARG A 91 -4.92 -5.69 -7.68
CA ARG A 91 -5.12 -6.33 -6.37
C ARG A 91 -6.09 -7.51 -6.44
N VAL A 92 -5.68 -8.57 -5.73
CA VAL A 92 -6.46 -9.63 -5.06
C VAL A 92 -7.93 -9.76 -5.49
N GLY A 93 -8.12 -10.46 -6.61
CA GLY A 93 -9.09 -11.53 -6.82
C GLY A 93 -8.39 -12.86 -7.15
N ASP A 94 -7.05 -12.87 -7.23
CA ASP A 94 -6.18 -14.04 -7.38
C ASP A 94 -5.84 -14.62 -6.01
N ALA A 95 -6.86 -14.94 -5.22
CA ALA A 95 -6.74 -15.53 -3.89
C ALA A 95 -6.28 -17.01 -3.95
N GLN A 96 -5.09 -17.24 -4.49
CA GLN A 96 -4.27 -18.43 -4.26
C GLN A 96 -2.84 -17.99 -4.46
N LEU A 97 -2.10 -17.72 -3.37
CA LEU A 97 -0.63 -17.82 -3.32
C LEU A 97 -0.13 -17.39 -1.93
N PHE A 98 -0.69 -17.98 -0.89
CA PHE A 98 0.02 -18.19 0.38
C PHE A 98 -0.30 -19.59 0.90
N ASP A 99 -0.04 -20.59 0.06
CA ASP A 99 0.27 -21.95 0.51
C ASP A 99 1.77 -22.16 0.37
N ILE A 100 2.52 -21.84 1.43
CA ILE A 100 3.81 -22.45 1.79
C ILE A 100 3.90 -22.52 3.31
#